data_AF-A0AA89I0K6-F1
#
_entry.id   AF-A0AA89I0K6-F1
#
_cell.length_a   1.000
_cell.length_b   1.000
_cell.length_c   1.000
_cell.angle_alpha   90.00
_cell.angle_beta   90.00
_cell.angle_gamma   90.00
#
_symmetry.space_group_name_H-M   'P 1'
#
loop_
_entity.id
_entity.type
_entity.pdbx_description
1 polymer ?
#
loop_
_entity_poly.entity_id
_entity_poly.type
_entity_poly.pdbx_seq_one_letter_code
_entity_poly.pdbx_strand_id
1 'polypeptide(L)'
;MLSIAIFNKLRKEDYTILGGGFKLEKKEIEKLFDGKVATYDQNHVVIDWQDSRKTLELSIDNDILNLLVSHRDYIRNILKHLKRQTNHTMTKETITINRRNYKIFI
;
A
#
# COMPACT_ATOMS: atom_id res chain seq x y z
N MET A 1 -6.40 -30.29 -27.96
CA MET A 1 -6.71 -29.92 -26.57
C MET A 1 -5.45 -29.36 -25.94
N LEU A 2 -5.30 -28.04 -25.89
CA LEU A 2 -4.11 -27.38 -25.33
C LEU A 2 -4.21 -27.43 -23.81
N SER A 3 -3.39 -28.30 -23.22
CA SER A 3 -3.27 -28.52 -21.79
C SER A 3 -2.90 -27.23 -21.05
N ILE A 4 -3.50 -27.11 -19.87
CA ILE A 4 -3.44 -26.10 -18.80
C ILE A 4 -2.00 -25.66 -18.37
N ALA A 5 -0.96 -26.18 -19.01
CA ALA A 5 0.46 -25.91 -18.70
C ALA A 5 0.93 -24.48 -19.04
N ILE A 6 0.23 -23.73 -19.90
CA ILE A 6 0.64 -22.37 -20.27
C ILE A 6 0.17 -21.32 -19.23
N PHE A 7 -0.94 -21.57 -18.52
CA PHE A 7 -1.48 -20.58 -17.58
C PHE A 7 -0.66 -20.46 -16.28
N ASN A 8 0.15 -21.46 -15.95
CA ASN A 8 0.98 -21.49 -14.73
C ASN A 8 2.43 -21.03 -14.93
N LYS A 9 2.84 -20.63 -16.14
CA LYS A 9 4.23 -20.22 -16.42
C LYS A 9 4.48 -18.70 -16.34
N LEU A 10 3.45 -17.89 -16.10
CA LEU A 10 3.54 -16.43 -16.01
C LEU A 10 3.39 -15.84 -14.60
N ARG A 11 3.41 -16.69 -13.55
CA ARG A 11 3.25 -16.21 -12.16
C ARG A 11 4.36 -16.71 -11.21
N LYS A 12 5.54 -16.98 -11.76
CA LYS A 12 6.74 -17.33 -11.01
C LYS A 12 7.82 -16.29 -11.31
N GLU A 13 7.74 -15.17 -10.62
CA GLU A 13 8.90 -14.38 -10.21
C GLU A 13 8.36 -13.41 -9.13
N ASP A 14 9.05 -13.40 -7.99
CA ASP A 14 8.90 -12.46 -6.88
C ASP A 14 7.86 -12.69 -5.77
N TYR A 15 7.77 -13.90 -5.22
CA TYR A 15 7.20 -14.10 -3.87
C TYR A 15 8.14 -14.92 -2.99
N THR A 16 8.98 -14.23 -2.21
CA THR A 16 9.78 -14.86 -1.15
C THR A 16 8.87 -15.12 0.05
N ILE A 17 8.34 -16.34 0.15
CA ILE A 17 7.55 -16.80 1.29
C ILE A 17 8.51 -17.30 2.38
N LEU A 18 8.70 -16.50 3.43
CA LEU A 18 9.26 -16.94 4.71
C LEU A 18 8.27 -16.57 5.81
N GLY A 19 7.45 -17.53 6.23
CA GLY A 19 6.61 -17.45 7.44
C GLY A 19 5.41 -16.49 7.37
N GLY A 20 4.28 -16.97 6.84
CA GLY A 20 2.94 -16.54 7.30
C GLY A 20 2.46 -15.11 7.01
N GLY A 21 3.13 -14.34 6.15
CA GLY A 21 2.64 -13.03 5.70
C GLY A 21 3.04 -12.78 4.25
N PHE A 22 2.12 -12.27 3.44
CA PHE A 22 2.42 -11.84 2.07
C PHE A 22 3.43 -10.68 2.15
N LYS A 23 4.69 -10.93 1.83
CA LYS A 23 5.67 -9.85 1.71
C LYS A 23 5.62 -9.32 0.29
N LEU A 24 4.83 -8.27 0.08
CA LEU A 24 4.78 -7.58 -1.21
C LEU A 24 6.13 -6.96 -1.53
N GLU A 25 6.46 -6.93 -2.82
CA GLU A 25 7.62 -6.19 -3.23
C GLU A 25 7.41 -4.69 -3.05
N LYS A 26 8.50 -3.97 -2.75
CA LYS A 26 8.50 -2.50 -2.66
C LYS A 26 7.81 -1.86 -3.88
N LYS A 27 8.12 -2.34 -5.09
CA LYS A 27 7.56 -1.84 -6.34
C LYS A 27 6.05 -2.06 -6.48
N GLU A 28 5.51 -3.13 -5.90
CA GLU A 28 4.07 -3.39 -5.91
C GLU A 28 3.35 -2.41 -4.99
N ILE A 29 3.91 -2.14 -3.81
CA ILE A 29 3.37 -1.16 -2.86
C ILE A 29 3.36 0.24 -3.49
N GLU A 30 4.46 0.64 -4.13
CA GLU A 30 4.57 1.93 -4.83
C GLU A 30 3.48 2.09 -5.90
N LYS A 31 3.22 1.04 -6.69
CA LYS A 31 2.14 1.03 -7.70
C LYS A 31 0.74 1.10 -7.10
N LEU A 32 0.52 0.43 -5.96
CA LEU A 32 -0.80 0.38 -5.31
C LEU A 32 -1.20 1.73 -4.71
N PHE A 33 -0.25 2.43 -4.11
CA PHE A 33 -0.49 3.69 -3.40
C PHE A 33 -0.15 4.93 -4.24
N ASP A 34 0.31 4.75 -5.48
CA ASP A 34 0.75 5.84 -6.37
C ASP A 34 1.75 6.78 -5.68
N GLY A 35 2.67 6.18 -4.91
CA GLY A 35 3.59 6.87 -4.01
C GLY A 35 4.94 6.17 -3.94
N LYS A 36 5.90 6.80 -3.26
CA LYS A 36 7.26 6.28 -3.11
C LYS A 36 7.44 5.67 -1.74
N VAL A 37 7.90 4.43 -1.66
CA VAL A 37 8.15 3.79 -0.36
C VAL A 37 9.46 4.34 0.22
N ALA A 38 9.33 5.10 1.30
CA ALA A 38 10.44 5.71 2.03
C ALA A 38 11.10 4.70 2.96
N THR A 39 10.29 3.95 3.72
CA THR A 39 10.75 2.93 4.66
C THR A 39 9.87 1.70 4.54
N TYR A 40 10.45 0.51 4.59
CA TYR A 40 9.71 -0.75 4.69
C TYR A 40 10.44 -1.69 5.64
N ASP A 41 9.85 -1.91 6.82
CA ASP A 41 10.40 -2.80 7.84
C ASP A 41 9.42 -3.93 8.20
N GLN A 42 9.74 -4.66 9.27
CA GLN A 42 8.96 -5.81 9.70
C GLN A 42 7.60 -5.43 10.33
N ASN A 43 7.44 -4.20 10.81
CA ASN A 43 6.26 -3.75 11.53
C ASN A 43 5.35 -2.89 10.65
N HIS A 44 5.92 -2.02 9.82
CA HIS A 44 5.18 -1.04 9.05
C HIS A 44 5.87 -0.66 7.73
N VAL A 45 5.09 0.00 6.87
CA VAL A 45 5.57 0.63 5.64
C VAL A 45 5.28 2.13 5.71
N VAL A 46 6.24 2.93 5.26
CA VAL A 46 6.10 4.39 5.11
C VAL A 46 6.15 4.75 3.63
N ILE A 47 5.10 5.42 3.16
CA ILE A 47 4.90 5.80 1.77
C ILE A 47 4.81 7.32 1.69
N ASP A 48 5.72 7.93 0.94
CA ASP A 48 5.66 9.33 0.58
C ASP A 48 4.77 9.49 -0.65
N TRP A 49 3.63 10.14 -0.47
CA TRP A 49 2.70 10.50 -1.52
C TRP A 49 2.84 11.98 -1.84
N GLN A 50 3.22 12.30 -3.08
CA GLN A 50 3.44 13.67 -3.52
C GLN A 50 2.22 14.17 -4.30
N ASP A 51 1.49 15.13 -3.74
CA ASP A 51 0.41 15.83 -4.45
C ASP A 51 0.85 17.27 -4.75
N SER A 52 1.29 17.47 -6.00
CA SER A 52 1.62 18.76 -6.63
C SER A 52 2.71 19.58 -5.91
N ARG A 53 2.43 20.13 -4.72
CA ARG A 53 3.34 20.93 -3.86
C ARG A 53 3.43 20.42 -2.42
N LYS A 54 2.79 19.30 -2.11
CA LYS A 54 2.70 18.74 -0.76
C LYS A 54 3.28 17.33 -0.73
N THR A 55 3.87 16.99 0.41
CA THR A 55 4.30 15.63 0.71
C THR A 55 3.45 15.08 1.84
N LEU A 56 2.68 14.03 1.56
CA LEU A 56 1.93 13.28 2.55
C LEU A 56 2.69 11.99 2.88
N GLU A 57 3.06 11.82 4.13
CA GLU A 57 3.75 10.63 4.61
C GLU A 57 2.72 9.67 5.23
N LEU A 58 2.53 8.51 4.61
CA LEU A 58 1.59 7.48 5.04
C LEU A 58 2.34 6.35 5.72
N SER A 59 2.14 6.19 7.02
CA SER A 59 2.67 5.06 7.79
C SER A 59 1.57 4.02 7.98
N ILE A 60 1.76 2.79 7.49
CA ILE A 60 0.75 1.73 7.50
C ILE A 60 1.33 0.48 8.15
N ASP A 61 0.66 -0.05 9.17
CA ASP A 61 1.06 -1.32 9.79
C ASP A 61 0.98 -2.48 8.79
N ASN A 62 1.94 -3.41 8.82
CA ASN A 62 2.06 -4.48 7.82
C ASN A 62 0.85 -5.43 7.78
N ASP A 63 0.20 -5.65 8.91
CA ASP A 63 -1.01 -6.46 8.96
C ASP A 63 -2.19 -5.77 8.27
N ILE A 64 -2.26 -4.44 8.32
CA ILE A 64 -3.24 -3.64 7.58
C ILE A 64 -2.86 -3.60 6.11
N LEU A 65 -1.58 -3.44 5.77
CA LEU A 65 -1.13 -3.53 4.38
C LEU A 65 -1.59 -4.84 3.72
N ASN A 66 -1.43 -5.98 4.41
CA ASN A 66 -1.90 -7.27 3.93
C ASN A 66 -3.42 -7.33 3.69
N LEU A 67 -4.20 -6.73 4.60
CA LEU A 67 -5.65 -6.59 4.45
C LEU A 67 -6.01 -5.74 3.23
N LEU A 68 -5.33 -4.61 3.05
CA LEU A 68 -5.56 -3.65 1.98
C LEU A 68 -5.22 -4.22 0.61
N VAL A 69 -4.14 -5.00 0.50
CA VAL A 69 -3.75 -5.67 -0.75
C VAL A 69 -4.78 -6.71 -1.17
N SER A 70 -5.39 -7.38 -0.20
CA SER A 70 -6.49 -8.32 -0.44
C SER A 70 -7.78 -7.62 -0.91
N HIS A 71 -7.91 -6.30 -0.65
CA HIS A 71 -9.09 -5.49 -0.95
C HIS A 71 -8.70 -4.18 -1.64
N ARG A 72 -8.37 -4.25 -2.94
CA ARG A 72 -7.91 -3.09 -3.71
C ARG A 72 -8.84 -1.87 -3.67
N ASP A 73 -10.15 -2.07 -3.49
CA ASP A 73 -11.11 -0.97 -3.39
C ASP A 73 -10.93 -0.15 -2.10
N TYR A 74 -10.45 -0.77 -1.02
CA TYR A 74 -10.12 -0.07 0.22
C TYR A 74 -8.94 0.89 0.01
N ILE A 75 -7.91 0.46 -0.72
CA ILE A 75 -6.78 1.32 -1.08
C ILE A 75 -7.27 2.55 -1.85
N ARG A 76 -8.16 2.36 -2.83
CA ARG A 76 -8.74 3.48 -3.60
C ARG A 76 -9.54 4.44 -2.72
N ASN A 77 -10.33 3.92 -1.78
CA ASN A 77 -11.10 4.76 -0.84
C ASN A 77 -10.18 5.56 0.07
N ILE A 78 -9.13 4.92 0.60
CA ILE A 78 -8.10 5.58 1.42
C ILE A 78 -7.48 6.72 0.63
N LEU A 79 -6.94 6.46 -0.58
CA LEU A 79 -6.32 7.49 -1.41
C LEU A 79 -7.29 8.65 -1.72
N LYS A 80 -8.56 8.34 -2.00
CA LYS A 80 -9.61 9.34 -2.24
C LYS A 80 -9.92 10.17 -1.01
N HIS A 81 -9.97 9.54 0.17
CA HIS A 81 -10.22 10.20 1.45
C HIS A 81 -9.07 11.13 1.82
N LEU A 82 -7.83 10.63 1.71
CA LEU A 82 -6.62 11.40 1.95
C LEU A 82 -6.54 12.61 1.01
N LYS A 83 -6.83 12.43 -0.28
CA LYS A 83 -6.89 13.54 -1.25
C LYS A 83 -7.92 14.62 -0.90
N ARG A 84 -9.02 14.25 -0.24
CA ARG A 84 -10.06 15.20 0.19
C ARG A 84 -9.69 15.93 1.48
N GLN A 85 -8.92 15.28 2.37
CA GLN A 85 -8.57 15.83 3.68
C GLN A 85 -7.30 16.69 3.67
N THR A 86 -6.46 16.60 2.63
CA THR A 86 -5.21 17.36 2.57
C THR A 86 -5.45 18.87 2.65
N ASN A 87 -5.20 19.44 3.82
CA ASN A 87 -5.42 20.85 4.13
C ASN A 87 -4.57 21.76 3.23
N HIS A 88 -5.15 22.80 2.63
CA HIS A 88 -4.49 23.64 1.61
C HIS A 88 -3.26 24.43 2.12
N THR A 89 -3.08 24.51 3.43
CA THR A 89 -2.08 25.36 4.09
C THR A 89 -0.82 24.61 4.55
N MET A 90 -0.84 23.27 4.61
CA MET A 90 0.29 22.47 5.10
C MET A 90 1.13 21.88 3.96
N THR A 91 2.45 21.91 4.13
CA THR A 91 3.46 21.45 3.16
C THR A 91 3.91 20.00 3.40
N LYS A 92 3.85 19.54 4.66
CA LYS A 92 4.07 18.13 5.05
C LYS A 92 3.02 17.72 6.08
N GLU A 93 2.42 16.55 5.87
CA GLU A 93 1.47 15.93 6.78
C GLU A 93 1.82 14.44 6.93
N THR A 94 1.73 13.91 8.16
CA THR A 94 1.99 12.48 8.44
C THR A 94 0.70 11.84 8.94
N ILE A 95 0.27 10.76 8.29
CA ILE A 95 -0.92 10.00 8.64
C ILE A 95 -0.52 8.56 8.94
N THR A 96 -0.96 8.07 10.09
CA THR A 96 -0.71 6.69 10.53
C THR A 96 -1.99 5.87 10.42
N ILE A 97 -1.92 4.74 9.72
CA ILE A 97 -3.01 3.78 9.52
C ILE A 97 -2.65 2.46 10.20
N ASN A 98 -3.44 2.07 11.20
CA ASN A 98 -3.27 0.87 12.00
C ASN A 98 -4.61 0.16 12.24
N ARG A 99 -4.58 -1.00 12.92
CA ARG A 99 -5.78 -1.79 13.27
C ARG A 99 -6.90 -1.01 13.93
N ARG A 100 -6.59 0.08 14.65
CA ARG A 100 -7.59 0.84 15.41
C ARG A 100 -8.33 1.84 14.56
N ASN A 101 -7.67 2.40 13.53
CA ASN A 101 -8.20 3.54 12.79
C ASN A 101 -8.42 3.28 11.29
N TYR A 102 -7.97 2.14 10.74
CA TYR A 102 -8.07 1.89 9.29
C TYR A 102 -9.49 2.00 8.74
N LYS A 103 -10.51 1.64 9.53
CA LYS A 103 -11.94 1.72 9.15
C LYS A 103 -12.43 3.14 8.87
N ILE A 104 -11.74 4.17 9.37
CA ILE A 104 -12.09 5.57 9.11
C ILE A 104 -11.79 5.95 7.66
N PHE A 105 -10.83 5.27 7.04
CA PHE A 105 -10.31 5.59 5.72
C PHE A 105 -10.87 4.70 4.59
N ILE A 106 -11.59 3.62 4.94
CA ILE A 106 -12.30 2.73 4.00
C ILE A 106 -13.69 3.29 3.71
#